data_AF-A0A9Q4JKU2-F1
#
_entry.id   AF-A0A9Q4JKU2-F1
#
_cell.length_a   1.000
_cell.length_b   1.000
_cell.length_c   1.000
_cell.angle_alpha   90.00
_cell.angle_beta   90.00
_cell.angle_gamma   90.00
#
_symmetry.space_group_name_H-M   'P 1'
#
loop_
_entity.id
_entity.type
_entity.pdbx_description
1 polymer ?
#
loop_
_entity_poly.entity_id
_entity_poly.type
_entity_poly.pdbx_seq_one_letter_code
_entity_poly.pdbx_strand_id
1 'polypeptide(L)'
;MNKKIYVGMTADIMHPGLIHIIHEATKYGDVIVGLLTDKAIAEHKRLPYLTYDQRKEVVENIKGVFEVVPQEDWSYVPNLEKLKPDYIIHGDDWKTGPLREVREQVFEVMNAQGGKVIEIPYTRGINSSSLDKDIKAIGTTPDVRLKSLRRLIQAKPVVRILEAHDGLCGLIIENLEVQKGDKREVFDGMWSSSLTDSTSKGKPDIEAVDLTTRLQDLNNILE
;
A
#
# COMPACT_ATOMS: atom_id res chain seq x y z
N MET A 1 28.61 6.64 20.07
CA MET A 1 27.75 6.42 18.90
C MET A 1 26.52 7.28 19.08
N ASN A 2 26.02 7.90 18.00
CA ASN A 2 24.71 8.54 18.03
C ASN A 2 23.63 7.48 18.28
N LYS A 3 22.49 7.91 18.83
CA LYS A 3 21.35 7.02 19.04
C LYS A 3 20.72 6.65 17.70
N LYS A 4 20.20 5.42 17.59
CA LYS A 4 19.55 4.91 16.39
C LYS A 4 18.04 5.13 16.47
N ILE A 5 17.49 5.79 15.46
CA ILE A 5 16.07 6.15 15.40
C ILE A 5 15.43 5.41 14.24
N TYR A 6 14.40 4.62 14.49
CA TYR A 6 13.69 3.90 13.44
C TYR A 6 12.40 4.64 13.05
N VAL A 7 12.16 4.78 11.75
CA VAL A 7 10.92 5.34 11.19
C VAL A 7 10.43 4.43 10.07
N GLY A 8 9.25 3.84 10.24
CA GLY A 8 8.63 3.03 9.19
C GLY A 8 7.81 3.90 8.21
N MET A 9 7.95 3.70 6.90
CA MET A 9 7.14 4.42 5.91
C MET A 9 6.99 3.68 4.59
N THR A 10 5.85 3.90 3.92
CA THR A 10 5.67 3.48 2.53
C THR A 10 6.37 4.44 1.56
N ALA A 11 6.27 5.76 1.80
CA ALA A 11 6.91 6.82 1.01
C ALA A 11 6.66 6.73 -0.51
N ASP A 12 5.41 6.50 -0.92
CA ASP A 12 5.05 6.52 -2.35
C ASP A 12 5.10 7.93 -2.93
N ILE A 13 4.41 8.87 -2.28
CA ILE A 13 4.46 10.29 -2.62
C ILE A 13 4.98 11.04 -1.40
N MET A 14 6.13 11.67 -1.57
CA MET A 14 6.69 12.51 -0.51
C MET A 14 5.85 13.77 -0.33
N HIS A 15 5.45 14.02 0.91
CA HIS A 15 4.65 15.19 1.28
C HIS A 15 5.11 15.75 2.63
N PRO A 16 4.71 16.99 3.00
CA PRO A 16 5.21 17.63 4.22
C PRO A 16 5.02 16.81 5.51
N GLY A 17 3.94 16.04 5.65
CA GLY A 17 3.76 15.11 6.78
C GLY A 17 4.90 14.08 6.96
N LEU A 18 5.35 13.41 5.88
CA LEU A 18 6.46 12.46 5.95
C LEU A 18 7.78 13.17 6.26
N ILE A 19 8.01 14.34 5.64
CA ILE A 19 9.20 15.16 5.90
C ILE A 19 9.24 15.64 7.36
N HIS A 20 8.09 16.00 7.92
CA HIS A 20 7.98 16.41 9.31
C HIS A 20 8.38 15.30 10.28
N ILE A 21 7.91 14.07 10.05
CA ILE A 21 8.29 12.90 10.87
C ILE A 21 9.80 12.66 10.80
N ILE A 22 10.40 12.69 9.60
CA ILE A 22 11.85 12.56 9.44
C ILE A 22 12.58 13.67 10.20
N HIS A 23 12.14 14.92 10.05
CA HIS A 23 12.75 16.06 10.73
C HIS A 23 12.69 15.94 12.26
N GLU A 24 11.55 15.55 12.82
CA GLU A 24 11.43 15.30 14.26
C GLU A 24 12.35 14.15 14.71
N ALA A 25 12.51 13.10 13.89
CA ALA A 25 13.42 12.00 14.18
C ALA A 25 14.90 12.43 14.25
N THR A 26 15.32 13.36 13.41
CA THR A 26 16.72 13.86 13.43
C THR A 26 17.11 14.53 14.74
N LYS A 27 16.14 14.98 15.56
CA LYS A 27 16.43 15.58 16.88
C LYS A 27 16.93 14.57 17.90
N TYR A 28 16.71 13.28 17.66
CA TYR A 28 17.03 12.21 18.61
C TYR A 28 18.28 11.42 18.23
N GLY A 29 18.70 11.43 16.97
CA GLY A 29 19.89 10.71 16.50
C GLY A 29 19.87 10.39 15.00
N ASP A 30 20.55 9.30 14.64
CA ASP A 30 20.70 8.84 13.27
C ASP A 30 19.41 8.14 12.81
N VAL A 31 18.76 8.66 11.76
CA VAL A 31 17.44 8.20 11.30
C VAL A 31 17.58 7.06 10.30
N ILE A 32 17.20 5.86 10.73
CA ILE A 32 17.06 4.67 9.91
C ILE A 32 15.60 4.57 9.45
N VAL A 33 15.40 4.65 8.14
CA VAL A 33 14.06 4.50 7.55
C VAL A 33 13.83 3.06 7.16
N GLY A 34 12.82 2.44 7.78
CA GLY A 34 12.24 1.18 7.35
C GLY A 34 11.27 1.40 6.19
N LEU A 35 11.76 1.25 4.97
CA LEU A 35 10.94 1.42 3.78
C LEU A 35 10.16 0.13 3.51
N LEU A 36 8.83 0.20 3.51
CA LEU A 36 8.00 -0.99 3.28
C LEU A 36 8.16 -1.52 1.85
N THR A 37 8.39 -2.83 1.74
CA THR A 37 8.42 -3.53 0.45
C THR A 37 7.01 -3.78 -0.08
N ASP A 38 6.89 -4.10 -1.37
CA ASP A 38 5.58 -4.41 -1.96
C ASP A 38 4.91 -5.60 -1.26
N LYS A 39 5.71 -6.60 -0.85
CA LYS A 39 5.27 -7.75 -0.06
C LYS A 39 4.65 -7.33 1.27
N ALA A 40 5.29 -6.42 1.98
CA ALA A 40 4.80 -5.89 3.26
C ALA A 40 3.47 -5.13 3.11
N ILE A 41 3.24 -4.49 1.95
CA ILE A 41 2.12 -3.58 1.72
C ILE A 41 0.89 -4.31 1.18
N ALA A 42 1.06 -5.27 0.28
CA ALA A 42 0.02 -5.77 -0.61
C ALA A 42 -1.20 -6.44 0.07
N GLU A 43 -1.08 -6.87 1.33
CA GLU A 43 -2.20 -7.45 2.11
C GLU A 43 -2.98 -6.41 2.93
N HIS A 44 -2.45 -5.20 3.06
CA HIS A 44 -2.98 -4.16 3.95
C HIS A 44 -3.41 -2.93 3.17
N LYS A 45 -2.70 -2.61 2.10
CA LYS A 45 -2.96 -1.46 1.24
C LYS A 45 -2.68 -1.81 -0.21
N ARG A 46 -3.17 -0.95 -1.11
CA ARG A 46 -2.80 -1.01 -2.53
C ARG A 46 -1.29 -0.82 -2.68
N LEU A 47 -0.72 -1.44 -3.70
CA LEU A 47 0.68 -1.21 -4.03
C LEU A 47 0.95 0.27 -4.36
N PRO A 48 2.11 0.80 -3.93
CA PRO A 48 2.59 2.11 -4.31
C PRO A 48 2.72 2.25 -5.83
N TYR A 49 2.50 3.45 -6.36
CA TYR A 49 2.77 3.77 -7.75
C TYR A 49 4.25 3.58 -8.09
N LEU A 50 5.14 4.11 -7.24
CA LEU A 50 6.58 3.92 -7.36
C LEU A 50 7.02 2.53 -6.88
N THR A 51 7.99 1.95 -7.59
CA THR A 51 8.64 0.71 -7.14
C THR A 51 9.43 0.93 -5.85
N TYR A 52 9.73 -0.14 -5.12
CA TYR A 52 10.57 -0.05 -3.92
C TYR A 52 11.88 0.69 -4.18
N ASP A 53 12.59 0.37 -5.26
CA ASP A 53 13.88 0.98 -5.59
C ASP A 53 13.75 2.48 -5.88
N GLN A 54 12.69 2.89 -6.60
CA GLN A 54 12.42 4.31 -6.86
C GLN A 54 12.09 5.07 -5.57
N ARG A 55 11.28 4.48 -4.69
CA ARG A 55 10.97 5.07 -3.38
C ARG A 55 12.23 5.16 -2.51
N LYS A 56 13.06 4.12 -2.54
CA LYS A 56 14.34 4.06 -1.82
C LYS A 56 15.27 5.18 -2.28
N GLU A 57 15.48 5.33 -3.59
CA GLU A 57 16.31 6.38 -4.17
C GLU A 57 15.88 7.77 -3.69
N VAL A 58 14.57 8.04 -3.69
CA VAL A 58 14.03 9.31 -3.19
C VAL A 58 14.34 9.48 -1.70
N VAL A 59 14.03 8.48 -0.87
CA VAL A 59 14.16 8.57 0.59
C VAL A 59 15.62 8.67 1.03
N GLU A 60 16.53 7.94 0.39
CA GLU A 60 17.98 8.00 0.67
C GLU A 60 18.56 9.40 0.45
N ASN A 61 17.97 10.19 -0.45
CA ASN A 61 18.40 11.55 -0.74
C ASN A 61 17.69 12.63 0.11
N ILE A 62 16.80 12.23 1.04
CA ILE A 62 16.16 13.18 1.96
C ILE A 62 17.13 13.58 3.06
N LYS A 63 17.31 14.89 3.22
CA LYS A 63 18.11 15.45 4.31
C LYS A 63 17.64 14.93 5.68
N GLY A 64 18.56 14.31 6.41
CA GLY A 64 18.32 13.79 7.76
C GLY A 64 18.14 12.28 7.82
N VAL A 65 17.92 11.62 6.69
CA VAL A 65 17.97 10.16 6.59
C VAL A 65 19.43 9.70 6.66
N PHE A 66 19.73 8.80 7.59
CA PHE A 66 21.05 8.20 7.76
C PHE A 66 21.18 6.92 6.93
N GLU A 67 20.16 6.08 6.95
CA GLU A 67 20.14 4.80 6.24
C GLU A 67 18.70 4.44 5.86
N VAL A 68 18.52 3.76 4.72
CA VAL A 68 17.24 3.16 4.33
C VAL A 68 17.39 1.65 4.31
N VAL A 69 16.54 0.96 5.05
CA VAL A 69 16.52 -0.51 5.15
C VAL A 69 15.16 -1.05 4.67
N PRO A 70 15.13 -2.25 4.08
CA PRO A 70 13.86 -2.89 3.73
C PRO A 70 13.07 -3.26 4.99
N GLN A 71 11.77 -3.02 4.93
CA GLN A 71 10.80 -3.55 5.87
C GLN A 71 9.89 -4.54 5.11
N GLU A 72 10.14 -5.83 5.34
CA GLU A 72 9.51 -6.94 4.62
C GLU A 72 8.14 -7.33 5.18
N ASP A 73 7.82 -6.84 6.37
CA ASP A 73 6.61 -7.15 7.11
C ASP A 73 5.82 -5.88 7.43
N TRP A 74 4.49 -6.03 7.51
CA TRP A 74 3.63 -4.93 7.96
C TRP A 74 3.94 -4.52 9.41
N SER A 75 4.24 -5.51 10.26
CA SER A 75 4.70 -5.26 11.63
C SER A 75 6.12 -4.71 11.63
N TYR A 76 6.37 -3.72 12.48
CA TYR A 76 7.70 -3.16 12.69
C TYR A 76 8.60 -4.09 13.51
N VAL A 77 8.02 -5.05 14.23
CA VAL A 77 8.71 -5.90 15.22
C VAL A 77 9.98 -6.58 14.67
N PRO A 78 9.98 -7.25 13.51
CA PRO A 78 11.17 -7.95 13.02
C PRO A 78 12.37 -7.01 12.84
N ASN A 79 12.13 -5.80 12.32
CA ASN A 79 13.18 -4.81 12.16
C ASN A 79 13.62 -4.21 13.50
N LEU A 80 12.69 -3.99 14.44
CA LEU A 80 13.02 -3.53 15.78
C LEU A 80 13.91 -4.55 16.52
N GLU A 81 13.59 -5.83 16.47
CA GLU A 81 14.40 -6.91 17.06
C GLU A 81 15.79 -7.04 16.44
N LYS A 82 15.87 -6.88 15.12
CA LYS A 82 17.13 -6.98 14.37
C LYS A 82 18.05 -5.77 14.61
N LEU A 83 17.50 -4.57 14.56
CA LEU A 83 18.28 -3.32 14.59
C LEU A 83 18.50 -2.80 16.01
N LYS A 84 17.60 -3.13 16.94
CA LYS A 84 17.57 -2.68 18.34
C LYS A 84 17.76 -1.16 18.45
N PRO A 85 16.87 -0.36 17.83
CA PRO A 85 17.00 1.10 17.87
C PRO A 85 16.73 1.63 19.29
N ASP A 86 17.30 2.78 19.61
CA ASP A 86 17.01 3.48 20.87
C ASP A 86 15.58 4.04 20.87
N TYR A 87 15.10 4.46 19.70
CA TYR A 87 13.75 5.00 19.51
C TYR A 87 13.09 4.49 18.24
N ILE A 88 11.78 4.29 18.29
CA ILE A 88 10.91 4.27 17.10
C ILE A 88 10.01 5.49 17.15
N ILE A 89 9.89 6.17 16.02
CA ILE A 89 9.02 7.33 15.88
C ILE A 89 7.88 7.01 14.91
N HIS A 90 6.66 7.32 15.35
CA HIS A 90 5.45 7.14 14.55
C HIS A 90 4.48 8.31 14.76
N GLY A 91 3.58 8.53 13.80
CA GLY A 91 2.43 9.41 14.00
C GLY A 91 1.49 8.87 15.09
N ASP A 92 0.72 9.74 15.73
CA ASP A 92 -0.25 9.34 16.75
C ASP A 92 -1.59 8.80 16.18
N ASP A 93 -1.70 8.72 14.84
CA ASP A 93 -2.85 8.23 14.09
C ASP A 93 -3.12 6.73 14.28
N TRP A 94 -2.10 5.95 14.67
CA TRP A 94 -2.24 4.52 14.98
C TRP A 94 -2.79 4.21 16.39
N LYS A 95 -3.09 5.23 17.21
CA LYS A 95 -3.72 5.04 18.53
C LYS A 95 -5.13 4.46 18.42
N THR A 96 -5.79 4.69 17.29
CA THR A 96 -7.12 4.18 16.97
C THR A 96 -7.09 3.41 15.65
N GLY A 97 -8.13 2.61 15.40
CA GLY A 97 -8.27 1.89 14.14
C GLY A 97 -7.40 0.62 14.04
N PRO A 98 -7.13 0.14 12.81
CA PRO A 98 -6.58 -1.19 12.56
C PRO A 98 -5.13 -1.38 13.02
N LEU A 99 -4.39 -0.29 13.24
CA LEU A 99 -2.99 -0.34 13.66
C LEU A 99 -2.79 -0.39 15.18
N ARG A 100 -3.85 -0.41 15.98
CA ARG A 100 -3.76 -0.45 17.44
C ARG A 100 -2.99 -1.68 17.95
N GLU A 101 -3.21 -2.84 17.34
CA GLU A 101 -2.51 -4.08 17.70
C GLU A 101 -1.01 -4.00 17.38
N VAL A 102 -0.66 -3.42 16.22
CA VAL A 102 0.74 -3.18 15.85
C VAL A 102 1.40 -2.22 16.83
N ARG A 103 0.69 -1.16 17.25
CA ARG A 103 1.15 -0.24 18.27
C ARG A 103 1.49 -0.96 19.57
N GLU A 104 0.59 -1.79 20.09
CA GLU A 104 0.81 -2.55 21.32
C GLU A 104 2.07 -3.43 21.25
N GLN A 105 2.21 -4.19 20.16
CA GLN A 105 3.40 -5.02 19.91
C GLN A 105 4.71 -4.21 19.88
N VAL A 106 4.69 -3.03 19.24
CA VAL A 106 5.86 -2.15 19.21
C VAL A 106 6.23 -1.66 20.60
N PHE A 107 5.26 -1.26 21.42
CA PHE A 107 5.53 -0.84 22.80
C PHE A 107 6.13 -1.99 23.62
N GLU A 108 5.60 -3.21 23.50
CA GLU A 108 6.13 -4.39 24.19
C GLU A 108 7.59 -4.66 23.84
N VAL A 109 7.90 -4.70 22.54
CA VAL A 109 9.25 -4.98 22.02
C VAL A 109 10.24 -3.89 22.42
N MET A 110 9.85 -2.62 22.28
CA MET A 110 10.72 -1.49 22.66
C MET A 110 10.99 -1.47 24.17
N ASN A 111 9.97 -1.71 25.00
CA ASN A 111 10.14 -1.79 26.46
C ASN A 111 11.07 -2.94 26.86
N ALA A 112 10.92 -4.12 26.25
CA ALA A 112 11.76 -5.28 26.52
C ALA A 112 13.24 -5.03 26.15
N GLN A 113 13.49 -4.19 25.14
CA GLN A 113 14.84 -3.82 24.68
C GLN A 113 15.42 -2.59 25.39
N GLY A 114 14.65 -1.91 26.24
CA GLY A 114 15.04 -0.64 26.86
C GLY A 114 14.99 0.57 25.93
N GLY A 115 14.40 0.43 24.74
CA GLY A 115 14.13 1.50 23.80
C GLY A 115 12.82 2.25 24.13
N LYS A 116 12.51 3.30 23.37
CA LYS A 116 11.31 4.13 23.59
C LYS A 116 10.52 4.38 22.31
N VAL A 117 9.21 4.43 22.44
CA VAL A 117 8.30 4.86 21.36
C VAL A 117 8.03 6.36 21.51
N ILE A 118 8.21 7.11 20.44
CA ILE A 118 7.87 8.54 20.38
C ILE A 118 6.71 8.71 19.39
N GLU A 119 5.60 9.24 19.87
CA GLU A 119 4.42 9.51 19.05
C GLU A 119 4.34 11.00 18.74
N ILE A 120 4.29 11.36 17.45
CA ILE A 120 4.21 12.74 16.98
C ILE A 120 2.77 13.04 16.53
N PRO A 121 2.20 14.21 16.86
CA PRO A 121 0.91 14.62 16.33
C PRO A 121 0.86 14.56 14.79
N TYR A 122 -0.12 13.85 14.25
CA TYR A 122 -0.27 13.72 12.80
C TYR A 122 -0.46 15.09 12.13
N THR A 123 0.28 15.34 11.05
CA THR A 123 0.19 16.59 10.29
C THR A 123 -1.17 16.71 9.60
N ARG A 124 -2.01 17.63 10.07
CA ARG A 124 -3.34 17.87 9.50
C ARG A 124 -3.26 18.61 8.16
N GLY A 125 -4.19 18.32 7.25
CA GLY A 125 -4.34 19.02 5.98
C GLY A 125 -3.67 18.35 4.77
N ILE A 126 -2.93 17.25 4.96
CA ILE A 126 -2.38 16.43 3.88
C ILE A 126 -2.87 15.00 4.09
N ASN A 127 -3.69 14.52 3.16
CA ASN A 127 -4.22 13.18 3.19
C ASN A 127 -3.61 12.37 2.05
N SER A 128 -2.76 11.38 2.36
CA SER A 128 -2.21 10.48 1.35
C SER A 128 -3.31 9.79 0.54
N SER A 129 -4.44 9.47 1.18
CA SER A 129 -5.57 8.85 0.48
C SER A 129 -6.26 9.77 -0.52
N SER A 130 -6.17 11.11 -0.39
CA SER A 130 -6.69 12.01 -1.43
C SER A 130 -5.73 12.07 -2.62
N LEU A 131 -4.41 12.10 -2.37
CA LEU A 131 -3.41 12.05 -3.44
C LEU A 131 -3.51 10.75 -4.25
N ASP A 132 -3.74 9.61 -3.58
CA ASP A 132 -3.96 8.32 -4.24
C ASP A 132 -5.19 8.34 -5.15
N LYS A 133 -6.27 9.03 -4.75
CA LYS A 133 -7.47 9.21 -5.58
C LYS A 133 -7.19 10.09 -6.79
N ASP A 134 -6.44 11.17 -6.61
CA ASP A 134 -6.08 12.07 -7.70
C ASP A 134 -5.21 11.37 -8.75
N ILE A 135 -4.28 10.51 -8.31
CA ILE A 135 -3.48 9.66 -9.22
C ILE A 135 -4.37 8.67 -9.99
N LYS A 136 -5.40 8.10 -9.35
CA LYS A 136 -6.36 7.24 -10.07
C LYS A 136 -7.08 8.01 -11.19
N ALA A 137 -7.47 9.26 -10.92
CA ALA A 137 -8.24 10.08 -11.86
C ALA A 137 -7.45 10.49 -13.11
N ILE A 138 -6.11 10.57 -13.04
CA ILE A 138 -5.24 10.91 -14.17
C ILE A 138 -5.19 9.77 -15.22
N GLY A 139 -5.74 8.59 -14.89
CA GLY A 139 -5.75 7.42 -15.76
C GLY A 139 -4.43 6.65 -15.69
N THR A 140 -4.49 5.36 -16.00
CA THR A 140 -3.31 4.47 -16.01
C THR A 140 -3.14 3.88 -17.40
N THR A 141 -1.93 3.93 -17.94
CA THR A 141 -1.63 3.30 -19.23
C THR A 141 -1.66 1.77 -19.11
N PRO A 142 -1.92 1.02 -20.20
CA PRO A 142 -1.87 -0.43 -20.19
C PRO A 142 -0.56 -0.99 -19.62
N ASP A 143 0.59 -0.37 -19.95
CA ASP A 143 1.90 -0.76 -19.40
C ASP A 143 1.99 -0.64 -17.88
N VAL A 144 1.46 0.44 -17.30
CA VAL A 144 1.44 0.64 -15.84
C VAL A 144 0.53 -0.39 -15.18
N ARG A 145 -0.63 -0.69 -15.78
CA ARG A 145 -1.54 -1.75 -15.28
C ARG A 145 -0.86 -3.12 -15.31
N LEU A 146 -0.20 -3.47 -16.42
CA LEU A 146 0.50 -4.74 -16.58
C LEU A 146 1.65 -4.90 -15.57
N LYS A 147 2.46 -3.84 -15.37
CA LYS A 147 3.53 -3.83 -14.36
C LYS A 147 2.97 -3.98 -12.94
N SER A 148 1.88 -3.28 -12.63
CA SER A 148 1.22 -3.38 -11.32
C SER A 148 0.70 -4.80 -11.06
N LEU A 149 0.09 -5.45 -12.04
CA LEU A 149 -0.35 -6.85 -11.91
C LEU A 149 0.82 -7.81 -11.65
N ARG A 150 1.93 -7.66 -12.39
CA ARG A 150 3.13 -8.48 -12.16
C ARG A 150 3.69 -8.30 -10.73
N ARG A 151 3.73 -7.06 -10.24
CA ARG A 151 4.14 -6.75 -8.86
C ARG A 151 3.20 -7.39 -7.84
N LEU A 152 1.89 -7.33 -8.06
CA LEU A 152 0.90 -7.98 -7.19
C LEU A 152 1.09 -9.49 -7.12
N ILE A 153 1.31 -10.15 -8.27
CA ILE A 153 1.56 -11.60 -8.34
C ILE A 153 2.84 -11.98 -7.58
N GLN A 154 3.87 -11.13 -7.63
CA GLN A 154 5.12 -11.37 -6.90
C GLN A 154 4.99 -11.08 -5.39
N ALA A 155 4.16 -10.11 -5.01
CA ALA A 155 4.00 -9.65 -3.63
C ALA A 155 3.04 -10.52 -2.82
N LYS A 156 1.97 -11.03 -3.45
CA LYS A 156 0.89 -11.77 -2.76
C LYS A 156 0.96 -13.27 -3.05
N PRO A 157 0.67 -14.13 -2.07
CA PRO A 157 0.50 -15.56 -2.31
C PRO A 157 -0.67 -15.85 -3.27
N VAL A 158 -1.73 -15.05 -3.20
CA VAL A 158 -2.93 -15.17 -4.04
C VAL A 158 -3.38 -13.77 -4.48
N VAL A 159 -3.54 -13.60 -5.79
CA VAL A 159 -4.18 -12.44 -6.40
C VAL A 159 -5.65 -12.77 -6.62
N ARG A 160 -6.56 -11.97 -6.08
CA ARG A 160 -8.01 -12.19 -6.15
C ARG A 160 -8.59 -11.44 -7.32
N ILE A 161 -8.98 -12.16 -8.38
CA ILE A 161 -9.62 -11.59 -9.55
C ILE A 161 -11.08 -12.06 -9.57
N LEU A 162 -12.02 -11.15 -9.83
CA LEU A 162 -13.44 -11.50 -9.99
C LEU A 162 -13.91 -11.25 -11.41
N GLU A 163 -14.77 -12.13 -11.89
CA GLU A 163 -15.40 -12.00 -13.20
C GLU A 163 -16.39 -10.81 -13.22
N ALA A 164 -16.22 -9.91 -14.20
CA ALA A 164 -17.12 -8.80 -14.48
C ALA A 164 -17.74 -8.99 -15.88
N HIS A 165 -19.07 -8.96 -15.94
CA HIS A 165 -19.84 -9.12 -17.18
C HIS A 165 -20.79 -7.95 -17.47
N ASP A 166 -20.88 -6.98 -16.56
CA ASP A 166 -21.56 -5.70 -16.73
C ASP A 166 -20.96 -4.62 -15.82
N GLY A 167 -21.37 -3.37 -16.00
CA GLY A 167 -20.89 -2.24 -15.20
C GLY A 167 -21.24 -2.33 -13.72
N LEU A 168 -22.36 -2.97 -13.35
CA LEU A 168 -22.72 -3.16 -11.95
C LEU A 168 -21.72 -4.09 -11.25
N CYS A 169 -21.33 -5.18 -11.90
CA CYS A 169 -20.28 -6.07 -11.42
C CYS A 169 -18.96 -5.33 -11.28
N GLY A 170 -18.59 -4.51 -12.27
CA GLY A 170 -17.41 -3.66 -12.22
C GLY A 170 -17.40 -2.76 -10.99
N LEU A 171 -18.48 -2.01 -10.76
CA LEU A 171 -18.63 -1.14 -9.59
C LEU A 171 -18.56 -1.89 -8.27
N ILE A 172 -19.19 -3.07 -8.18
CA ILE A 172 -19.11 -3.91 -6.97
C ILE A 172 -17.67 -4.33 -6.72
N ILE A 173 -16.97 -4.83 -7.74
CA ILE A 173 -15.59 -5.33 -7.61
C ILE A 173 -14.63 -4.20 -7.20
N GLU A 174 -14.78 -3.00 -7.78
CA GLU A 174 -13.91 -1.87 -7.48
C GLU A 174 -14.11 -1.31 -6.06
N ASN A 175 -15.34 -1.36 -5.55
CA ASN A 175 -15.70 -0.69 -4.30
C ASN A 175 -15.85 -1.64 -3.10
N LEU A 176 -15.95 -2.95 -3.32
CA LEU A 176 -16.08 -3.90 -2.22
C LEU A 176 -14.76 -3.98 -1.44
N GLU A 177 -14.84 -3.65 -0.16
CA GLU A 177 -13.74 -3.71 0.79
C GLU A 177 -14.25 -4.28 2.11
N VAL A 178 -13.53 -5.26 2.65
CA VAL A 178 -13.82 -5.85 3.95
C VAL A 178 -12.58 -5.74 4.83
N GLN A 179 -12.72 -5.07 5.96
CA GLN A 179 -11.65 -4.98 6.97
C GLN A 179 -11.69 -6.21 7.87
N LYS A 180 -10.56 -6.93 7.99
CA LYS A 180 -10.41 -8.10 8.86
C LYS A 180 -9.16 -7.95 9.71
N GLY A 181 -9.32 -7.34 10.89
CA GLY A 181 -8.19 -6.96 11.75
C GLY A 181 -7.38 -5.83 11.12
N ASP A 182 -6.08 -6.03 10.96
CA ASP A 182 -5.17 -5.12 10.26
C ASP A 182 -5.22 -5.30 8.73
N LYS A 183 -5.67 -6.47 8.24
CA LYS A 183 -5.75 -6.79 6.81
C LYS A 183 -6.99 -6.20 6.14
N ARG A 184 -6.80 -5.82 4.88
CA ARG A 184 -7.85 -5.31 4.01
C ARG A 184 -8.09 -6.31 2.89
N GLU A 185 -9.28 -6.90 2.85
CA GLU A 185 -9.68 -7.79 1.77
C GLU A 185 -10.41 -7.01 0.69
N VAL A 186 -9.81 -6.99 -0.50
CA VAL A 186 -10.34 -6.42 -1.75
C VAL A 186 -10.05 -7.37 -2.90
N PHE A 187 -10.72 -7.16 -4.03
CA PHE A 187 -10.31 -7.75 -5.30
C PHE A 187 -9.15 -6.95 -5.89
N ASP A 188 -8.16 -7.67 -6.42
CA ASP A 188 -6.95 -7.12 -7.03
C ASP A 188 -7.16 -6.75 -8.51
N GLY A 189 -8.29 -7.17 -9.09
CA GLY A 189 -8.66 -6.85 -10.46
C GLY A 189 -9.95 -7.52 -10.90
N MET A 190 -10.35 -7.19 -12.13
CA MET A 190 -11.51 -7.75 -12.82
C MET A 190 -11.05 -8.64 -13.97
N TRP A 191 -11.85 -9.65 -14.29
CA TRP A 191 -11.69 -10.50 -15.47
C TRP A 191 -12.96 -10.46 -16.30
N SER A 192 -12.84 -10.30 -17.61
CA SER A 192 -13.98 -10.41 -18.53
C SER A 192 -13.66 -11.52 -19.53
N SER A 193 -14.48 -12.57 -19.56
CA SER A 193 -14.30 -13.69 -20.49
C SER A 193 -15.32 -13.67 -21.62
N SER A 194 -14.92 -14.19 -22.79
CA SER A 194 -15.84 -14.36 -23.92
C SER A 194 -17.01 -15.29 -23.60
N LEU A 195 -16.77 -16.28 -22.73
CA LEU A 195 -17.73 -17.27 -22.30
C LEU A 195 -18.86 -16.66 -21.46
N THR A 196 -18.53 -15.93 -20.40
CA THR A 196 -19.55 -15.31 -19.53
C THR A 196 -20.28 -14.19 -20.24
N ASP A 197 -19.57 -13.43 -21.08
CA ASP A 197 -20.14 -12.40 -21.93
C ASP A 197 -21.18 -12.95 -22.93
N SER A 198 -20.88 -14.10 -23.56
CA SER A 198 -21.84 -14.78 -24.44
C SER A 198 -23.00 -15.38 -23.64
N THR A 199 -22.70 -16.00 -22.50
CA THR A 199 -23.69 -16.67 -21.64
C THR A 199 -24.70 -15.68 -21.05
N SER A 200 -24.26 -14.50 -20.61
CA SER A 200 -25.14 -13.45 -20.06
C SER A 200 -26.17 -12.96 -21.08
N LYS A 201 -25.85 -13.11 -22.37
CA LYS A 201 -26.71 -12.77 -23.53
C LYS A 201 -27.50 -13.96 -24.07
N GLY A 202 -27.42 -15.13 -23.42
CA GLY A 202 -28.07 -16.36 -23.88
C GLY A 202 -27.49 -16.91 -25.18
N LYS A 203 -26.23 -16.59 -25.51
CA LYS A 203 -25.55 -17.00 -26.74
C LYS A 203 -24.46 -18.04 -26.46
N PRO A 204 -24.17 -18.95 -27.41
CA PRO A 204 -23.03 -19.85 -27.33
C PRO A 204 -21.70 -19.09 -27.52
N ASP A 205 -20.64 -19.56 -26.85
CA ASP A 205 -19.26 -19.03 -26.96
C ASP A 205 -18.57 -19.50 -28.24
N ILE A 206 -19.11 -19.05 -29.39
CA ILE A 206 -18.61 -19.33 -30.75
C ILE A 206 -18.47 -18.03 -31.55
N GLU A 207 -18.08 -16.94 -30.86
CA GLU A 207 -18.00 -15.59 -31.43
C GLU A 207 -19.34 -15.03 -31.93
N ALA A 208 -20.46 -15.53 -31.40
CA ALA A 208 -21.81 -15.04 -31.73
C ALA A 208 -22.12 -13.64 -31.15
N VAL A 209 -21.32 -13.17 -30.19
CA VAL A 209 -21.30 -11.77 -29.74
C VAL A 209 -20.27 -11.02 -30.58
N ASP A 210 -20.74 -10.02 -31.32
CA ASP A 210 -19.91 -9.22 -32.21
C ASP A 210 -18.99 -8.27 -31.43
N LEU A 211 -17.92 -7.84 -32.09
CA LEU A 211 -16.90 -6.97 -31.49
C LEU A 211 -17.48 -5.66 -30.93
N THR A 212 -18.50 -5.10 -31.58
CA THR A 212 -19.11 -3.82 -31.14
C THR A 212 -19.71 -3.96 -29.75
N THR A 213 -20.50 -5.01 -29.55
CA THR A 213 -21.10 -5.31 -28.25
C THR A 213 -20.02 -5.60 -27.21
N ARG A 214 -18.97 -6.37 -27.54
CA ARG A 214 -17.87 -6.64 -26.61
C ARG A 214 -17.15 -5.37 -26.15
N LEU A 215 -16.90 -4.45 -27.07
CA LEU A 215 -16.27 -3.16 -26.75
C LEU A 215 -17.20 -2.27 -25.90
N GLN A 216 -18.50 -2.28 -26.17
CA GLN A 216 -19.48 -1.57 -25.35
C GLN A 216 -19.53 -2.12 -23.92
N ASP A 217 -19.55 -3.45 -23.76
CA ASP A 217 -19.57 -4.08 -22.44
C ASP A 217 -18.28 -3.78 -21.67
N LEU A 218 -17.12 -3.82 -22.34
CA LEU A 218 -15.86 -3.42 -21.72
C LEU A 218 -15.86 -1.95 -21.30
N ASN A 219 -16.40 -1.04 -22.12
CA ASN A 219 -16.51 0.37 -21.73
C ASN A 219 -17.44 0.54 -20.53
N ASN A 220 -18.60 -0.14 -20.50
CA ASN A 220 -19.53 -0.09 -19.37
C ASN A 220 -18.91 -0.63 -18.06
N ILE A 221 -17.93 -1.54 -18.15
CA ILE A 221 -17.21 -2.06 -16.97
C ILE A 221 -16.13 -1.08 -16.50
N LEU A 222 -15.53 -0.31 -17.42
CA LEU A 222 -14.34 0.51 -17.15
C LEU A 222 -14.62 2.01 -16.93
N GLU A 223 -15.78 2.51 -17.38
CA GLU A 223 -16.25 3.90 -17.27
C GLU A 223 -17.42 4.03 -16.30
#